data_AF-A0A7G8GJ68-F1
#
_entry.id   AF-A0A7G8GJ68-F1
#
_cell.length_a   1.000
_cell.length_b   1.000
_cell.length_c   1.000
_cell.angle_alpha   90.00
_cell.angle_beta   90.00
_cell.angle_gamma   90.00
#
_symmetry.space_group_name_H-M   'P 1'
#
loop_
_entity.id
_entity.type
_entity.pdbx_description
1 polymer ?
#
loop_
_entity_poly.entity_id
_entity_poly.type
_entity_poly.pdbx_seq_one_letter_code
_entity_poly.pdbx_strand_id
1 'polypeptide(L)'
;MVIAVSPASAAEVLQVRTPSLLQVGDRNRTYTVELPCLTVPEGGDAAAVSWLRERLPRRRRVNLRPVGSRDGHLLARVTPIGETVDLSTGLVNAGLAQSSCPGDPA
;
A
#
# COMPACT_ATOMS: atom_id res chain seq x y z
N MET A 1 -26.38 16.71 -15.00
CA MET A 1 -25.01 16.48 -14.49
C MET A 1 -24.90 15.00 -14.12
N VAL A 2 -24.47 14.17 -15.06
CA VAL A 2 -24.26 12.73 -14.81
C VAL A 2 -22.89 12.62 -14.16
N ILE A 3 -22.86 12.28 -12.88
CA ILE A 3 -21.61 11.94 -12.19
C ILE A 3 -21.16 10.63 -12.81
N ALA A 4 -20.27 10.70 -13.80
CA ALA A 4 -19.57 9.53 -14.29
C ALA A 4 -18.72 9.05 -13.12
N VAL A 5 -19.21 8.03 -12.41
CA VAL A 5 -18.38 7.23 -11.53
C VAL A 5 -17.36 6.58 -12.45
N SER A 6 -16.19 7.22 -12.59
CA SER A 6 -15.06 6.60 -13.25
C SER A 6 -14.90 5.23 -12.60
N PRO A 7 -14.96 4.11 -13.35
CA PRO A 7 -14.61 2.83 -12.77
C PRO A 7 -13.25 3.06 -12.13
N ALA A 8 -13.14 2.85 -10.82
CA ALA A 8 -11.88 3.01 -10.13
C ALA A 8 -10.91 2.07 -10.84
N SER A 9 -10.12 2.61 -11.77
CA SER A 9 -9.11 1.85 -12.49
C SER A 9 -8.25 1.27 -11.40
N ALA A 10 -8.33 -0.05 -11.23
CA ALA A 10 -7.58 -0.71 -10.16
C ALA A 10 -6.12 -0.30 -10.34
N ALA A 11 -5.60 0.38 -9.33
CA ALA A 11 -4.29 0.96 -9.41
C ALA A 11 -3.27 -0.19 -9.45
N GLU A 12 -2.16 -0.01 -10.15
CA GLU A 12 -1.14 -1.04 -10.29
C GLU A 12 0.08 -0.59 -9.51
N VAL A 13 0.65 -1.49 -8.69
CA VAL A 13 1.93 -1.18 -8.07
C VAL A 13 3.01 -1.21 -9.14
N LEU A 14 3.61 -0.05 -9.37
CA LEU A 14 4.67 0.15 -10.36
C LEU A 14 6.03 -0.14 -9.74
N GLN A 15 6.27 0.36 -8.53
CA GLN A 15 7.53 0.18 -7.80
C GLN A 15 7.30 0.16 -6.28
N VAL A 16 8.12 -0.62 -5.58
CA VAL A 16 8.29 -0.54 -4.12
C VAL A 16 9.53 0.31 -3.85
N ARG A 17 9.36 1.49 -3.24
CA ARG A 17 10.47 2.43 -3.00
C ARG A 17 11.10 2.19 -1.63
N THR A 18 10.26 2.05 -0.61
CA THR A 18 10.65 1.73 0.77
C THR A 18 9.61 0.76 1.34
N PRO A 19 9.79 0.24 2.57
CA PRO A 19 8.79 -0.64 3.21
C PRO A 19 7.41 -0.01 3.38
N SER A 20 7.35 1.32 3.41
CA SER A 20 6.10 2.08 3.61
C SER A 20 5.74 2.93 2.40
N LEU A 21 6.59 3.05 1.37
CA LEU A 21 6.32 3.86 0.18
C LEU A 21 6.23 3.01 -1.08
N LEU A 22 5.07 3.09 -1.73
CA LEU A 22 4.76 2.42 -2.98
C LEU A 22 4.48 3.47 -4.06
N GLN A 23 5.01 3.23 -5.25
CA GLN A 23 4.61 3.99 -6.43
C GLN A 23 3.51 3.21 -7.13
N VAL A 24 2.33 3.81 -7.21
CA VAL A 24 1.13 3.19 -7.76
C VAL A 24 0.60 4.03 -8.92
N GLY A 25 0.12 3.42 -9.98
CA GLY A 25 -0.47 4.15 -11.10
C GLY A 25 -1.70 3.48 -11.68
N ASP A 26 -2.66 4.27 -12.16
CA ASP A 26 -3.95 3.80 -12.69
C ASP A 26 -4.05 3.98 -14.22
N ARG A 27 -2.91 3.98 -14.93
CA ARG A 27 -2.73 4.34 -16.36
C ARG A 27 -2.98 5.80 -16.71
N ASN A 28 -3.66 6.56 -15.86
CA ASN A 28 -3.88 7.98 -16.05
C ASN A 28 -2.93 8.83 -15.20
N ARG A 29 -2.75 8.46 -13.93
CA ARG A 29 -1.86 9.18 -13.00
C ARG A 29 -0.97 8.20 -12.24
N THR A 30 0.13 8.74 -11.73
CA THR A 30 1.05 8.03 -10.83
C THR A 30 1.08 8.75 -9.51
N TYR A 31 0.95 8.01 -8.43
CA TYR A 31 0.91 8.51 -7.07
C TYR A 31 1.97 7.79 -6.23
N THR A 32 2.60 8.55 -5.35
CA THR A 32 3.36 7.96 -4.25
C THR A 32 2.40 7.72 -3.11
N VAL A 33 2.16 6.45 -2.82
CA VAL A 33 1.29 5.97 -1.76
C VAL A 33 2.15 5.57 -0.57
N GLU A 34 1.87 6.17 0.57
CA GLU A 34 2.41 5.75 1.84
C GLU A 34 1.43 4.78 2.51
N LEU A 35 1.94 3.61 2.91
CA LEU A 35 1.19 2.65 3.70
C LEU A 35 1.00 3.25 5.09
N PRO A 36 -0.26 3.40 5.56
CA PRO A 36 -0.52 4.00 6.85
C PRO A 36 -0.26 2.99 7.97
N CYS A 37 -0.05 3.50 9.18
CA CYS A 37 -0.12 2.72 10.41
C CYS A 37 0.95 1.64 10.59
N LEU A 38 2.14 1.79 10.00
CA LEU A 38 3.24 0.84 10.19
C LEU A 38 4.52 1.51 10.67
N THR A 39 5.25 0.76 11.48
CA THR A 39 6.63 1.03 11.86
C THR A 39 7.45 -0.22 11.55
N VAL A 40 8.49 -0.07 10.74
CA VAL A 40 9.44 -1.15 10.45
C VAL A 40 10.63 -1.01 11.40
N PRO A 41 11.05 -2.09 12.08
CA PRO A 41 12.20 -2.03 12.99
C PRO A 41 13.50 -1.72 12.22
N GLU A 42 14.46 -1.10 12.89
CA GLU A 42 15.76 -0.79 12.30
C GLU A 42 16.45 -2.06 11.75
N GLY A 43 16.87 -2.02 10.49
CA GLY A 43 17.46 -3.16 9.79
C GLY A 43 16.44 -4.10 9.13
N GLY A 44 15.14 -3.89 9.35
CA GLY A 44 14.05 -4.67 8.74
C GLY A 44 13.66 -4.24 7.32
N ASP A 45 14.16 -3.09 6.85
CA ASP A 45 13.75 -2.49 5.57
C ASP A 45 13.91 -3.42 4.37
N ALA A 46 15.06 -4.09 4.27
CA ALA A 46 15.34 -4.97 3.15
C ALA A 46 14.39 -6.19 3.12
N ALA A 47 14.08 -6.75 4.29
CA ALA A 47 13.16 -7.88 4.41
C ALA A 47 11.72 -7.47 4.07
N ALA A 48 11.25 -6.33 4.60
CA ALA A 48 9.92 -5.80 4.29
C ALA A 48 9.76 -5.44 2.81
N VAL A 49 10.77 -4.80 2.19
CA VAL A 49 10.76 -4.51 0.75
C VAL A 49 10.74 -5.80 -0.07
N SER A 50 11.53 -6.81 0.32
CA SER A 50 11.58 -8.09 -0.41
C SER A 50 10.24 -8.80 -0.37
N TRP A 51 9.64 -8.87 0.82
CA TRP A 51 8.30 -9.43 1.01
C TRP A 51 7.22 -8.70 0.19
N LEU A 52 7.28 -7.36 0.14
CA LEU A 52 6.37 -6.57 -0.69
C LEU A 52 6.53 -6.89 -2.18
N ARG A 53 7.78 -7.05 -2.65
CA ARG A 53 8.08 -7.38 -4.05
C ARG A 53 7.64 -8.80 -4.43
N GLU A 54 7.68 -9.74 -3.48
CA GLU A 54 7.18 -11.10 -3.69
C GLU A 54 5.64 -11.12 -3.82
N ARG A 55 4.92 -10.37 -2.99
CA ARG A 55 3.45 -10.28 -3.06
C ARG A 55 2.93 -9.39 -4.19
N LEU A 56 3.77 -8.46 -4.66
CA LEU A 56 3.45 -7.54 -5.74
C LEU A 56 4.31 -7.84 -6.98
N PRO A 57 4.02 -8.95 -7.69
CA PRO A 57 4.66 -9.19 -8.98
C PRO A 57 4.36 -8.03 -9.94
N ARG A 58 5.20 -7.84 -10.96
CA ARG A 58 5.12 -6.67 -11.86
C ARG A 58 3.69 -6.37 -12.31
N ARG A 59 3.27 -5.12 -12.12
CA ARG A 59 1.92 -4.60 -12.46
C ARG A 59 0.78 -5.34 -11.77
N ARG A 60 0.99 -5.82 -10.54
CA ARG A 60 -0.09 -6.34 -9.70
C ARG A 60 -1.11 -5.23 -9.46
N ARG A 61 -2.37 -5.51 -9.80
CA ARG A 61 -3.50 -4.63 -9.53
C ARG A 61 -3.83 -4.67 -8.05
N VAL A 62 -4.13 -3.51 -7.48
CA VAL A 62 -4.46 -3.27 -6.09
C VAL A 62 -5.70 -2.37 -6.00
N ASN A 63 -6.47 -2.56 -4.95
CA ASN A 63 -7.46 -1.59 -4.48
C ASN A 63 -6.75 -0.58 -3.58
N LEU A 64 -6.98 0.70 -3.83
CA LEU A 64 -6.53 1.78 -2.97
C LEU A 64 -7.71 2.28 -2.15
N ARG A 65 -7.55 2.30 -0.82
CA ARG A 65 -8.49 2.94 0.09
C ARG A 65 -7.79 4.11 0.77
N PRO A 66 -7.98 5.35 0.26
CA PRO A 66 -7.33 6.52 0.84
C PRO A 66 -7.82 6.73 2.27
N VAL A 67 -6.88 7.02 3.17
CA VAL A 67 -7.14 7.36 4.58
C VAL A 67 -6.76 8.81 4.89
N GLY A 68 -5.90 9.42 4.07
CA GLY A 68 -5.48 10.81 4.22
C GLY A 68 -4.28 11.12 3.35
N SER A 69 -3.54 12.16 3.71
CA SER A 69 -2.26 12.50 3.08
C SER A 69 -1.28 12.97 4.15
N ARG A 70 0.00 12.66 3.99
CA ARG A 70 1.08 13.10 4.89
C ARG A 70 2.31 13.48 4.07
N ASP A 71 2.89 14.63 4.37
CA ASP A 71 4.09 15.14 3.68
C ASP A 71 3.95 15.19 2.14
N GLY A 72 2.75 15.44 1.63
CA GLY A 72 2.47 15.42 0.19
C GLY A 72 2.34 14.01 -0.43
N HIS A 73 2.51 12.95 0.36
CA HIS A 73 2.23 11.57 -0.02
C HIS A 73 0.78 11.17 0.28
N LEU A 74 0.19 10.35 -0.58
CA LEU A 74 -1.16 9.82 -0.37
C LEU A 74 -1.08 8.68 0.65
N LEU A 75 -1.72 8.84 1.81
CA LEU A 75 -1.87 7.72 2.74
C LEU A 75 -3.05 6.87 2.30
N ALA A 76 -2.80 5.62 1.95
CA ALA A 76 -3.86 4.70 1.55
C ALA A 76 -3.56 3.26 1.95
N ARG A 77 -4.61 2.54 2.34
CA ARG A 77 -4.52 1.09 2.43
C ARG A 77 -4.49 0.51 1.03
N VAL A 78 -3.56 -0.41 0.84
CA VAL A 78 -3.32 -1.05 -0.45
C VAL A 78 -3.65 -2.52 -0.31
N THR A 79 -4.70 -2.98 -0.97
CA THR A 79 -5.13 -4.38 -0.93
C THR A 79 -4.96 -4.99 -2.31
N PRO A 80 -4.11 -6.01 -2.51
CA PRO A 80 -4.02 -6.70 -3.78
C PRO A 80 -5.37 -7.25 -4.24
N ILE A 81 -5.67 -7.13 -5.54
CA ILE A 81 -6.91 -7.70 -6.09
C ILE A 81 -6.88 -9.23 -5.91
N GLY A 82 -7.92 -9.77 -5.27
CA GLY A 82 -8.03 -11.19 -4.92
C GLY A 82 -7.54 -11.52 -3.52
N GLU A 83 -7.01 -10.55 -2.77
CA GLU A 83 -6.69 -10.69 -1.36
C GLU A 83 -7.68 -9.91 -0.49
N THR A 84 -7.89 -10.37 0.73
CA THR A 84 -8.77 -9.73 1.72
C THR A 84 -7.98 -8.84 2.68
N VAL A 85 -6.67 -9.08 2.78
CA VAL A 85 -5.76 -8.42 3.72
C VAL A 85 -4.98 -7.34 2.99
N ASP A 86 -4.91 -6.14 3.56
CA ASP A 86 -4.08 -5.07 3.01
C ASP A 86 -2.58 -5.33 3.29
N LEU A 87 -1.71 -4.70 2.50
CA LEU A 87 -0.27 -4.88 2.61
C LEU A 87 0.26 -4.47 3.99
N SER A 88 -0.38 -3.51 4.65
CA SER A 88 0.04 -3.06 5.97
C SER A 88 -0.20 -4.14 7.03
N THR A 89 -1.41 -4.66 7.09
CA THR A 89 -1.76 -5.80 7.95
C THR A 89 -0.92 -7.03 7.58
N GLY A 90 -0.66 -7.26 6.30
CA GLY A 90 0.18 -8.36 5.85
C GLY A 90 1.63 -8.29 6.34
N LEU A 91 2.23 -7.09 6.37
CA LEU A 91 3.58 -6.88 6.92
C LEU A 91 3.61 -7.12 8.44
N VAL A 92 2.57 -6.69 9.15
CA VAL A 92 2.43 -6.95 10.60
C VAL A 92 2.30 -8.44 10.89
N ASN A 93 1.43 -9.14 10.15
CA ASN A 93 1.24 -10.59 10.28
C ASN A 93 2.50 -11.39 9.93
N ALA A 94 3.35 -10.86 9.05
CA ALA A 94 4.64 -11.46 8.71
C ALA A 94 5.73 -11.21 9.78
N GLY A 95 5.45 -10.40 10.80
CA GLY A 95 6.43 -9.98 11.80
C GLY A 95 7.48 -9.01 11.26
N LEU A 96 7.23 -8.40 10.09
CA LEU A 96 8.14 -7.48 9.41
C LEU A 96 7.88 -6.01 9.75
N ALA A 97 6.73 -5.72 10.35
CA ALA A 97 6.36 -4.39 10.82
C ALA A 97 5.51 -4.48 12.09
N GLN A 98 5.40 -3.37 12.80
CA GLN A 98 4.50 -3.21 13.93
C GLN A 98 3.39 -2.22 13.54
N SER A 99 2.16 -2.51 13.97
CA SER A 99 1.04 -1.59 13.83
C SER A 99 1.23 -0.39 14.76
N SER A 100 1.23 0.81 14.19
CA SER A 100 1.51 2.07 14.90
C SER A 100 0.25 2.93 15.09
N CYS A 101 -0.91 2.47 14.61
CA CYS A 101 -2.17 3.18 14.78
C CYS A 101 -2.94 2.70 16.03
N PRO A 102 -3.35 3.61 16.92
CA PRO A 102 -4.26 3.26 18.00
C PRO A 102 -5.66 3.00 17.41
N GLY A 103 -6.05 1.72 17.31
CA GLY A 103 -7.43 1.33 16.96
C GLY A 103 -7.61 0.44 15.73
N ASP A 104 -6.55 -0.04 15.08
CA ASP A 104 -6.67 -1.14 14.12
C ASP A 104 -6.58 -2.47 14.88
N PRO A 105 -7.57 -3.38 14.78
CA PRO A 105 -7.46 -4.67 15.44
C PRO A 105 -6.30 -5.45 14.81
N ALA A 106 -5.36 -5.84 15.67
CA ALA A 106 -4.31 -6.80 15.37
C ALA A 106 -4.88 -8.16 14.93
#